data_AF-A0AAE4HZV6-F1
#
_entry.id   AF-A0AAE4HZV6-F1
#
_cell.length_a   1.000
_cell.length_b   1.000
_cell.length_c   1.000
_cell.angle_alpha   90.00
_cell.angle_beta   90.00
_cell.angle_gamma   90.00
#
_symmetry.space_group_name_H-M   'P 1'
#
loop_
_entity.id
_entity.type
_entity.pdbx_description
1 polymer ?
#
loop_
_entity_poly.entity_id
_entity_poly.type
_entity_poly.pdbx_seq_one_letter_code
_entity_poly.pdbx_strand_id
1 'polypeptide(L)' 'YQNQATPKGAELFTCLKNTRSKSLKVDDKMFNKIISKIRVRIEHVFGFVENSMHGSSLRSIGFDRAVLNTDLTN' A
#
# COMPACT_ATOMS: atom_id res chain seq x y z
N TYR A 1 -8.50 7.63 4.50
CA TYR A 1 -7.79 7.26 3.24
C TYR A 1 -8.03 8.22 2.08
N GLN A 2 -9.24 8.77 1.82
CA GLN A 2 -9.46 9.64 0.65
C GLN A 2 -9.29 11.16 0.85
N ASN A 3 -8.94 11.63 2.06
CA ASN A 3 -8.79 13.07 2.36
C ASN A 3 -7.51 13.41 3.14
N GLN A 4 -6.43 12.65 2.93
CA GLN A 4 -5.12 12.99 3.47
C GLN A 4 -4.26 13.52 2.33
N ALA A 5 -3.53 14.62 2.59
CA ALA A 5 -2.59 15.16 1.62
C ALA A 5 -1.54 14.10 1.30
N THR A 6 -1.27 13.87 0.02
CA THR A 6 -0.18 13.00 -0.41
C THR A 6 1.13 13.57 0.15
N PRO A 7 1.97 12.75 0.81
CA PRO A 7 3.25 13.21 1.32
C PRO A 7 4.13 13.76 0.19
N LYS A 8 4.97 14.74 0.53
CA LYS A 8 5.81 15.46 -0.44
C LYS A 8 6.74 14.47 -1.16
N GLY A 9 6.60 14.35 -2.48
CA GLY A 9 7.39 13.44 -3.32
C GLY A 9 6.74 12.08 -3.61
N ALA A 10 5.53 11.83 -3.10
CA ALA A 10 4.77 10.63 -3.41
C ALA A 10 3.65 10.91 -4.42
N GLU A 11 3.52 10.05 -5.42
CA GLU A 11 2.44 10.08 -6.40
C GLU A 11 1.29 9.15 -5.99
N LEU A 12 0.05 9.54 -6.32
CA LEU A 12 -1.14 8.78 -5.97
C LEU A 12 -1.41 7.68 -7.01
N PHE A 13 -1.14 6.43 -6.65
CA PHE A 13 -1.45 5.25 -7.47
C PHE A 13 -2.70 4.52 -6.96
N THR A 14 -3.87 5.15 -7.14
CA THR A 14 -5.16 4.56 -6.73
C THR A 14 -6.05 4.30 -7.94
N CYS A 15 -6.72 3.13 -7.94
CA CYS A 15 -7.67 2.81 -9.01
C CYS A 15 -8.81 3.84 -9.05
N LEU A 16 -9.02 4.43 -10.23
CA LEU A 16 -10.08 5.39 -10.48
C LEU A 16 -11.43 4.68 -10.46
N LYS A 17 -12.44 5.35 -9.91
CA LYS A 17 -13.82 4.87 -9.80
C LYS A 17 -14.71 5.65 -10.75
N ASN A 18 -15.74 5.00 -11.25
CA ASN A 18 -16.77 5.69 -12.02
C ASN A 18 -17.69 6.51 -11.10
N THR A 19 -18.34 7.52 -11.68
CA THR A 19 -19.42 8.24 -11.02
C THR A 19 -20.77 7.67 -11.42
N ARG A 20 -21.83 7.97 -10.66
CA ARG A 20 -23.20 7.56 -10.99
C ARG A 20 -23.53 7.88 -12.46
N SER A 21 -24.04 6.88 -13.17
CA SER A 21 -24.49 6.96 -14.57
C SER A 21 -23.41 7.32 -15.60
N LYS A 22 -22.11 7.24 -15.26
CA LYS A 22 -21.01 7.41 -16.22
C LYS A 22 -20.11 6.19 -16.18
N SER A 23 -19.77 5.64 -17.35
CA SER A 23 -18.78 4.55 -17.43
C SER A 23 -17.36 5.10 -17.29
N LEU A 24 -16.42 4.25 -16.88
CA LEU A 24 -15.00 4.59 -16.83
C LEU A 24 -14.50 4.86 -18.27
N LYS A 25 -13.67 5.90 -18.44
CA LYS A 25 -13.02 6.15 -19.74
C LYS A 25 -12.06 5.01 -20.07
N VAL A 26 -11.75 4.85 -21.36
CA VAL A 26 -10.81 3.81 -21.82
C VAL A 26 -9.44 3.99 -21.16
N ASP A 27 -8.96 5.24 -21.07
CA ASP A 27 -7.68 5.57 -20.44
C ASP A 27 -7.67 5.21 -18.95
N ASP A 28 -8.74 5.52 -18.21
CA ASP A 28 -8.89 5.15 -16.80
C ASP A 28 -8.86 3.63 -16.61
N LYS A 29 -9.44 2.87 -17.55
CA LYS A 29 -9.41 1.39 -17.50
C LYS A 29 -7.99 0.87 -17.73
N MET A 30 -7.25 1.46 -18.65
CA MET A 30 -5.86 1.10 -18.92
C MET A 30 -4.97 1.42 -17.72
N PHE A 31 -5.18 2.57 -17.08
CA PHE A 31 -4.50 2.95 -15.84
C PHE A 31 -4.81 1.97 -14.69
N ASN A 32 -6.09 1.64 -14.47
CA ASN A 32 -6.49 0.67 -13.45
C ASN A 32 -5.89 -0.72 -13.71
N LYS A 33 -5.70 -1.12 -14.99
CA LYS A 33 -5.05 -2.38 -15.36
C LYS A 33 -3.58 -2.40 -14.94
N ILE A 34 -2.88 -1.28 -15.07
CA ILE A 34 -1.48 -1.13 -14.62
C ILE A 34 -1.41 -1.22 -13.09
N ILE A 35 -2.25 -0.46 -12.37
CA ILE A 35 -2.29 -0.50 -10.90
C ILE A 35 -2.60 -1.90 -10.40
N SER A 36 -3.58 -2.59 -11.00
CA SER A 36 -3.96 -3.95 -10.60
C SER A 36 -2.81 -4.95 -10.78
N LYS A 37 -2.00 -4.81 -11.84
CA LYS A 37 -0.79 -5.62 -12.06
C LYS A 37 0.31 -5.36 -11.03
N ILE A 38 0.46 -4.12 -10.58
CA ILE A 38 1.42 -3.78 -9.51
C ILE A 38 0.90 -4.33 -8.19
N ARG A 39 -0.38 -4.11 -7.90
CA ARG A 39 -1.06 -4.54 -6.67
C ARG A 39 -0.95 -6.05 -6.45
N VAL A 40 -1.22 -6.87 -7.47
CA VAL A 40 -1.16 -8.34 -7.31
C VAL A 40 0.24 -8.82 -6.92
N ARG A 41 1.31 -8.15 -7.39
CA ARG A 41 2.69 -8.49 -7.02
C ARG A 41 2.99 -8.09 -5.57
N ILE A 42 2.57 -6.89 -5.18
CA ILE A 42 2.68 -6.39 -3.81
C ILE A 42 1.93 -7.35 -2.88
N GLU A 43 0.63 -7.60 -3.13
CA GLU A 43 -0.21 -8.49 -2.34
C GLU A 43 0.35 -9.91 -2.26
N HIS A 44 0.98 -10.42 -3.32
CA HIS A 44 1.63 -11.72 -3.28
C HIS A 44 2.81 -11.76 -2.30
N VAL A 45 3.70 -10.77 -2.35
CA VAL A 45 4.85 -10.68 -1.45
C VAL A 45 4.40 -10.45 -0.01
N PHE A 46 3.53 -9.47 0.23
CA PHE A 46 3.00 -9.20 1.56
C PHE A 46 2.18 -10.38 2.09
N GLY A 47 1.42 -11.07 1.24
CA GLY A 47 0.71 -12.29 1.61
C GLY A 47 1.64 -13.40 2.06
N PHE A 48 2.82 -13.55 1.45
CA PHE A 48 3.84 -14.51 1.90
C PHE A 48 4.47 -14.08 3.24
N VAL A 49 4.80 -12.79 3.39
CA VAL A 49 5.34 -12.24 4.65
C VAL A 49 4.37 -12.48 5.81
N GLU A 50 3.09 -12.14 5.64
CA GLU A 50 2.09 -12.28 6.71
C GLU A 50 1.76 -13.75 7.02
N ASN A 51 1.56 -14.59 5.99
CA ASN A 51 1.07 -15.95 6.21
C ASN A 51 2.19 -16.97 6.51
N SER A 52 3.33 -16.88 5.81
CA SER A 52 4.41 -17.87 5.92
C SER A 52 5.49 -17.44 6.91
N MET A 53 5.79 -16.14 6.98
CA MET A 53 6.78 -15.62 7.92
C MET A 53 6.16 -15.13 9.24
N HIS A 54 4.83 -15.22 9.38
CA HIS A 54 4.07 -14.75 10.55
C HIS A 54 4.19 -13.24 10.81
N GLY A 55 4.36 -12.46 9.74
CA GLY A 55 4.48 -11.01 9.80
C GLY A 55 5.75 -10.53 10.49
N SER A 56 5.78 -9.23 10.79
CA SER A 56 6.88 -8.60 11.54
C SER A 56 6.45 -8.35 12.98
N SER A 57 7.17 -8.90 13.95
CA SER A 57 6.92 -8.64 15.37
C SER A 57 8.22 -8.30 16.10
N LEU A 58 8.15 -7.31 16.99
CA LEU A 58 9.27 -6.88 17.81
C LEU A 58 8.89 -6.99 19.29
N ARG A 59 9.72 -7.68 20.07
CA ARG A 59 9.56 -7.76 21.54
C ARG A 59 10.63 -6.90 22.19
N SER A 60 10.25 -5.71 22.62
CA SER A 60 11.11 -4.82 23.41
C SER A 60 10.36 -4.30 24.63
N ILE A 61 11.09 -4.04 25.69
CA ILE A 61 10.56 -3.30 26.84
C ILE A 61 10.58 -1.82 26.45
N GLY A 62 9.49 -1.08 26.64
CA GLY A 62 9.44 0.37 26.41
C GLY A 62 9.31 0.78 24.94
N PHE A 63 8.51 1.81 24.70
CA PHE A 63 8.15 2.30 23.36
C PHE A 63 9.34 2.93 22.63
N ASP A 64 10.14 3.77 23.31
CA ASP A 64 11.29 4.46 22.69
C ASP A 64 12.32 3.47 22.11
N ARG A 65 12.54 2.33 22.79
CA ARG A 65 13.40 1.26 22.30
C ARG A 65 12.78 0.51 21.13
N ALA A 66 11.45 0.34 21.13
CA ALA A 66 10.75 -0.28 20.02
C ALA A 66 10.87 0.57 18.75
N VAL A 67 10.66 1.88 18.89
CA VAL A 67 10.80 2.85 17.78
C VAL A 67 12.23 2.87 17.28
N LEU A 68 13.21 3.08 18.15
CA LEU A 68 14.63 3.09 17.76
C LEU A 68 15.03 1.81 17.01
N ASN A 69 14.62 0.64 17.51
CA ASN A 69 14.95 -0.62 16.86
C ASN A 69 14.27 -0.72 15.49
N THR A 70 13.00 -0.32 15.38
CA THR A 70 12.27 -0.30 14.10
C THR A 70 12.98 0.62 13.11
N ASP A 71 13.38 1.81 13.54
CA ASP A 71 14.08 2.80 12.70
C ASP A 71 15.49 2.33 12.27
N LEU A 72 16.20 1.56 13.10
CA LEU A 72 17.51 1.00 12.76
C LEU A 72 17.44 -0.20 11.81
N THR A 73 16.32 -0.92 11.82
CA THR A 73 16.14 -2.15 11.02
C THR A 73 15.44 -1.96 9.68
N ASN A 74 14.84 -0.78 9.43
CA ASN A 74 14.16 -0.42 8.18
C ASN A 74 14.98 0.59 7.37
#